data_AF-A0AA36CMY7-F1
#
_entry.id   AF-A0AA36CMY7-F1
#
_cell.length_a   1.000
_cell.length_b   1.000
_cell.length_c   1.000
_cell.angle_alpha   90.00
_cell.angle_beta   90.00
_cell.angle_gamma   90.00
#
_symmetry.space_group_name_H-M   'P 1'
#
loop_
_entity.id
_entity.type
_entity.pdbx_description
1 polymer ?
#
loop_
_entity_poly.entity_id
_entity_poly.type
_entity_poly.pdbx_seq_one_letter_code
_entity_poly.pdbx_strand_id
1 'polypeptide(L)'
;MQAPILATGFRGSLSLINHLVLHDDQGQLQLGSADESTIAPGLFITGPQFRQRFAVVASAIGQRLKMDLTPLDAYRDEGMFLDDLSCCGEDCTC
;
A
#
# COMPACT_ATOMS: atom_id res chain seq x y z
N MET A 1 -26.00 28.60 -19.51
CA MET A 1 -25.98 27.14 -19.21
C MET A 1 -24.60 26.81 -18.67
N GLN A 2 -24.52 26.27 -17.45
CA GLN A 2 -23.25 25.87 -16.84
C GLN A 2 -22.84 24.51 -17.40
N ALA A 3 -21.58 24.33 -17.81
CA ALA A 3 -21.07 23.03 -18.22
C ALA A 3 -21.00 22.07 -17.02
N PRO A 4 -21.33 20.78 -17.18
CA PRO A 4 -21.28 19.80 -16.09
C PRO A 4 -19.84 19.52 -15.65
N ILE A 5 -19.67 19.18 -14.37
CA ILE A 5 -18.39 18.71 -13.81
C ILE A 5 -18.29 17.20 -14.04
N LEU A 6 -17.24 16.75 -14.73
CA LEU A 6 -16.97 15.34 -14.95
C LEU A 6 -16.09 14.78 -13.83
N ALA A 7 -16.70 14.13 -12.84
CA ALA A 7 -16.04 13.52 -11.68
C ALA A 7 -16.05 11.98 -11.75
N THR A 8 -15.65 11.41 -12.89
CA THR A 8 -15.69 9.94 -13.14
C THR A 8 -14.42 9.18 -12.70
N GLY A 9 -13.50 9.84 -12.00
CA GLY A 9 -12.29 9.22 -11.47
C GLY A 9 -11.16 9.05 -12.50
N PHE A 10 -10.23 8.13 -12.20
CA PHE A 10 -9.01 7.90 -12.97
C PHE A 10 -8.78 6.40 -13.22
N ARG A 11 -8.10 6.07 -14.33
CA ARG A 11 -7.56 4.72 -14.56
C ARG A 11 -6.08 4.68 -14.16
N GLY A 12 -5.75 3.86 -13.16
CA GLY A 12 -4.39 3.72 -12.65
C GLY A 12 -3.44 2.91 -13.54
N SER A 13 -2.14 3.11 -13.35
CA SER A 13 -1.06 2.38 -14.04
C SER A 13 -1.04 0.88 -13.73
N LEU A 14 -1.65 0.44 -12.63
CA LEU A 14 -1.82 -0.98 -12.28
C LEU A 14 -2.48 -1.80 -13.40
N SER A 15 -3.30 -1.15 -14.23
CA SER A 15 -3.91 -1.83 -15.38
C SER A 15 -2.90 -2.39 -16.40
N LEU A 16 -1.65 -1.90 -16.42
CA LEU A 16 -0.58 -2.42 -17.27
C LEU A 16 -0.03 -3.76 -16.78
N ILE A 17 -0.09 -4.01 -15.47
CA ILE A 17 0.44 -5.20 -14.80
C ILE A 17 -0.66 -6.05 -14.19
N ASN A 18 -1.89 -5.94 -14.70
CA ASN A 18 -3.07 -6.60 -14.12
C ASN A 18 -2.95 -8.13 -14.04
N HIS A 19 -2.09 -8.73 -14.85
CA HIS A 19 -1.79 -10.17 -14.82
C HIS A 19 -0.87 -10.61 -13.67
N LEU A 20 -0.29 -9.66 -12.93
CA LEU A 20 0.62 -9.89 -11.80
C LEU A 20 0.01 -9.53 -10.45
N VAL A 21 -1.27 -9.11 -10.42
CA VAL A 21 -1.99 -8.76 -9.20
C VAL A 21 -3.39 -9.37 -9.21
N LEU A 22 -3.90 -9.72 -8.03
CA LEU A 22 -5.27 -10.18 -7.87
C LEU A 22 -6.17 -9.03 -7.46
N HIS A 23 -7.40 -9.09 -7.94
CA HIS A 23 -8.49 -8.24 -7.48
C HIS A 23 -9.61 -9.13 -6.94
N ASP A 24 -10.31 -8.67 -5.92
CA ASP A 24 -11.49 -9.34 -5.42
C ASP A 24 -12.70 -9.16 -6.34
N ASP A 25 -13.84 -9.72 -5.96
CA ASP A 25 -15.12 -9.60 -6.67
C ASP A 25 -15.65 -8.16 -6.73
N GLN A 26 -15.16 -7.28 -5.85
CA GLN A 26 -15.46 -5.84 -5.84
C GLN A 26 -14.44 -5.00 -6.62
N GLY A 27 -13.42 -5.64 -7.21
CA GLY A 27 -12.36 -4.97 -7.96
C GLY A 27 -11.32 -4.27 -7.07
N GLN A 28 -11.25 -4.57 -5.77
CA GLN A 28 -10.20 -4.08 -4.88
C GLN A 28 -8.95 -4.95 -5.00
N LEU A 29 -7.78 -4.32 -4.90
CA LEU A 29 -6.49 -4.98 -5.01
C LEU A 29 -6.24 -5.87 -3.78
N GLN A 30 -5.96 -7.15 -4.01
CA GLN A 30 -5.59 -8.08 -2.94
C GLN A 30 -4.07 -8.20 -2.83
N LEU A 31 -3.54 -7.73 -1.71
CA LEU A 31 -2.11 -7.77 -1.38
C LEU A 31 -1.90 -8.47 -0.03
N GLY A 32 -0.66 -8.92 0.19
CA GLY A 32 -0.21 -9.38 1.51
C GLY A 32 -0.04 -8.24 2.52
N SER A 33 0.33 -8.59 3.75
CA SER A 33 0.53 -7.63 4.85
C SER A 33 1.60 -6.56 4.58
N ALA A 34 2.59 -6.88 3.74
CA ALA A 34 3.65 -5.97 3.32
C ALA A 34 3.40 -5.31 1.94
N ASP A 35 2.15 -5.28 1.48
CA ASP A 35 1.77 -4.77 0.15
C ASP A 35 2.41 -5.53 -1.03
N GLU A 36 2.78 -6.78 -0.80
CA GLU A 36 3.29 -7.70 -1.83
C GLU A 36 2.14 -8.35 -2.60
N SER A 37 2.33 -8.54 -3.91
CA SER A 37 1.43 -9.34 -4.73
C SER A 37 1.39 -10.78 -4.22
N THR A 38 0.19 -11.33 -4.09
CA THR A 38 -0.04 -12.72 -3.66
C THR A 38 0.27 -13.75 -4.76
N ILE A 39 0.43 -13.32 -6.01
CA ILE A 39 0.69 -14.20 -7.16
C ILE A 39 2.05 -13.97 -7.82
N ALA A 40 2.72 -12.85 -7.52
CA ALA A 40 4.02 -12.49 -8.07
C ALA A 40 5.00 -12.14 -6.93
N PRO A 41 5.74 -13.11 -6.38
CA PRO A 41 6.70 -12.86 -5.30
C PRO A 41 7.77 -11.82 -5.70
N GLY A 42 8.06 -10.89 -4.80
CA GLY A 42 8.99 -9.77 -5.01
C GLY A 42 8.37 -8.55 -5.69
N LEU A 43 7.09 -8.60 -6.09
CA LEU A 43 6.37 -7.44 -6.59
C LEU A 43 5.62 -6.76 -5.45
N PHE A 44 6.01 -5.53 -5.12
CA PHE A 44 5.37 -4.71 -4.10
C PHE A 44 4.63 -3.54 -4.75
N ILE A 45 3.43 -3.25 -4.29
CA ILE A 45 2.60 -2.16 -4.82
C ILE A 45 2.59 -1.01 -3.82
N THR A 46 3.00 0.17 -4.28
CA THR A 46 3.01 1.39 -3.46
C THR A 46 2.35 2.54 -4.24
N GLY A 47 1.82 3.54 -3.54
CA GLY A 47 1.08 4.60 -4.21
C GLY A 47 0.67 5.77 -3.32
N PRO A 48 0.02 6.79 -3.91
CA PRO A 48 -0.30 8.05 -3.23
C PRO A 48 -1.19 7.89 -1.99
N GLN A 49 -1.97 6.80 -1.90
CA GLN A 49 -2.81 6.46 -0.75
C GLN A 49 -2.05 5.75 0.39
N PHE A 50 -0.78 5.37 0.21
CA PHE A 50 -0.05 4.46 1.13
C PHE A 50 1.30 5.01 1.62
N ARG A 51 1.43 6.33 1.79
CA ARG A 51 2.72 6.96 2.15
C ARG A 51 3.32 6.47 3.48
N GLN A 52 2.49 6.10 4.44
CA GLN A 52 2.93 5.56 5.75
C GLN A 52 3.35 4.08 5.69
N ARG A 53 3.25 3.43 4.52
CA ARG A 53 3.57 2.00 4.36
C ARG A 53 4.87 1.74 3.61
N PHE A 54 5.56 2.80 3.16
CA PHE A 54 6.87 2.65 2.52
C PHE A 54 7.89 1.94 3.42
N ALA A 55 7.89 2.24 4.72
CA ALA A 55 8.79 1.59 5.67
C ALA A 55 8.47 0.10 5.87
N VAL A 56 7.19 -0.30 5.73
CA VAL A 56 6.76 -1.71 5.80
C VAL A 56 7.31 -2.50 4.62
N VAL A 57 7.16 -1.97 3.40
CA VAL A 57 7.72 -2.56 2.18
C VAL A 57 9.24 -2.64 2.26
N ALA A 58 9.90 -1.56 2.69
CA ALA A 58 11.34 -1.52 2.87
C ALA A 58 11.83 -2.56 3.90
N SER A 59 11.10 -2.73 5.01
CA SER A 59 11.38 -3.75 6.02
C SER A 59 11.28 -5.17 5.44
N ALA A 60 10.21 -5.49 4.70
CA ALA A 60 10.04 -6.80 4.08
C ALA A 60 11.18 -7.14 3.10
N ILE A 61 11.58 -6.16 2.27
CA ILE A 61 12.71 -6.31 1.34
C ILE A 61 14.02 -6.49 2.11
N GLY A 62 14.29 -5.62 3.10
CA GLY A 62 15.53 -5.65 3.89
C GLY A 62 15.70 -6.95 4.68
N GLN A 63 14.62 -7.47 5.28
CA GLN A 63 14.62 -8.77 5.96
C GLN A 63 15.00 -9.91 4.99
N ARG A 64 14.41 -9.93 3.79
CA ARG A 64 14.69 -10.95 2.77
C ARG A 64 16.13 -10.89 2.28
N LEU A 65 16.69 -9.68 2.18
CA LEU A 65 18.08 -9.44 1.79
C LEU A 65 19.08 -9.52 2.95
N LYS A 66 18.61 -9.75 4.19
CA LYS A 66 19.42 -9.77 5.43
C LYS A 66 20.22 -8.47 5.62
N MET A 67 19.59 -7.35 5.34
CA MET A 67 20.15 -6.01 5.52
C MET A 67 19.90 -5.49 6.93
N ASP A 68 20.69 -4.50 7.33
CA ASP A 68 20.44 -3.72 8.54
C ASP A 68 19.16 -2.89 8.36
N LEU A 69 18.26 -2.97 9.35
CA LEU A 69 16.96 -2.30 9.37
C LEU A 69 16.93 -1.08 10.30
N THR A 70 17.99 -0.82 11.07
CA THR A 70 18.08 0.36 11.95
C THR A 70 17.76 1.69 11.26
N PRO A 71 18.07 1.91 9.96
CA PRO A 71 17.64 3.14 9.27
C PRO A 71 16.11 3.35 9.23
N LEU A 72 15.31 2.31 9.42
CA LEU A 72 13.84 2.40 9.43
C LEU A 72 13.29 2.86 10.79
N ASP A 73 14.09 2.90 11.85
CA ASP A 73 13.63 3.31 13.19
C ASP A 73 13.15 4.77 13.19
N ALA A 74 13.83 5.65 12.45
CA ALA A 74 13.37 7.04 12.26
C ALA A 74 11.97 7.12 11.65
N TYR A 75 11.58 6.16 10.81
CA TYR A 75 10.23 6.12 10.23
C TYR A 75 9.19 5.61 11.24
N ARG A 76 9.57 4.79 12.23
CA ARG A 76 8.69 4.43 13.35
C ARG A 76 8.42 5.63 14.23
N ASP A 77 9.47 6.38 14.58
CA ASP A 77 9.38 7.54 15.46
C ASP A 77 8.50 8.66 14.87
N GLU A 78 8.52 8.83 13.55
CA GLU A 78 7.71 9.81 12.83
C GLU A 78 6.31 9.30 12.43
N GLY A 79 5.90 8.12 12.90
CA GLY A 79 4.58 7.54 12.59
C GLY A 79 4.39 7.16 11.10
N MET A 80 5.50 6.92 10.39
CA MET A 80 5.55 6.53 8.98
C MET A 80 5.82 5.04 8.76
N PHE A 81 5.59 4.23 9.79
CA PHE A 81 5.75 2.78 9.78
C PHE A 81 4.44 2.13 10.26
N LEU A 82 3.42 2.13 9.39
CA LEU A 82 2.13 1.50 9.68
C LEU A 82 2.18 0.01 9.39
N ASP A 83 2.78 -0.77 10.29
CA ASP A 83 2.87 -2.23 10.22
C ASP A 83 1.68 -2.97 10.83
N ASP A 84 0.85 -2.29 11.62
CA ASP A 84 -0.38 -2.81 12.17
C ASP A 84 -1.60 -2.03 11.66
N LEU A 85 -2.39 -2.67 10.79
CA LEU A 85 -3.65 -2.14 10.26
C LEU A 85 -4.84 -2.39 11.20
N SER A 86 -4.65 -3.09 12.32
CA SER A 86 -5.72 -3.33 13.32
C SER A 86 -6.15 -2.05 14.04
N CYS A 87 -5.30 -1.02 14.06
CA CYS A 87 -5.62 0.30 14.63
C CYS A 87 -6.43 1.22 13.72
N CYS A 88 -6.76 0.81 12.49
CA CYS A 88 -7.67 1.56 11.61
C CYS A 88 -9.15 1.21 11.86
N GLY A 89 -9.49 0.78 13.08
CA GLY A 89 -10.87 0.79 13.57
C GLY A 89 -11.26 2.24 13.87
N GLU A 90 -12.07 2.83 13.00
CA GLU A 90 -12.71 4.12 13.29
C GLU A 90 -13.56 3.99 14.57
N ASP A 91 -13.01 4.43 15.70
CA ASP A 91 -13.81 4.92 16.82
C ASP A 91 -13.32 6.34 17.15
N CYS A 92 -13.64 7.26 16.24
CA CYS A 92 -13.72 8.68 16.59
C CYS A 92 -14.88 8.85 17.58
N THR A 93 -14.61 8.74 18.88
CA THR A 93 -15.52 9.24 19.90
C THR A 93 -15.52 10.76 19.83
N CYS A 94 -16.58 11.33 19.25
CA CYS A 94 -16.92 12.75 19.39
C CYS A 94 -17.18 13.13 20.85
#